data_AF-A0A954I1K0-F1
#
_entry.id   AF-A0A954I1K0-F1
#
_cell.length_a   1.000
_cell.length_b   1.000
_cell.length_c   1.000
_cell.angle_alpha   90.00
_cell.angle_beta   90.00
_cell.angle_gamma   90.00
#
_symmetry.space_group_name_H-M   'P 1'
#
loop_
_entity.id
_entity.type
_entity.pdbx_description
1 polymer ?
#
loop_
_entity_poly.entity_id
_entity_poly.type
_entity_poly.pdbx_seq_one_letter_code
_entity_poly.pdbx_strand_id
1 'polypeptide(L)'
;MAATDAVRDGKLFVLDTNVLLHDSGSLWNFAEHDVVLPITVLEELDQFKKGNAELNFHAREVLRRLDELTGDVMSPNGASLGDDRGHVRVMLSGGLDERLRATLLHDSPDHRILSCALFLQTAEPGREVVLVTKDSNLRMKAKAYGLTAQDYFSDRTEDIDRLYTGKRTVLNLPSEVIDLFYADTGDVDAQLIPGLDSPRPNENFVLKNGSKSALATFRSAENRLHRVSKPTAFGITARNAEQSFALTALLNDDIKLVTLTGKAGSGKTLLALAAGLEARS
;
A
#
# COMPACT_ATOMS: atom_id res chain seq x y z
N MET A 1 12.46 -37.47 -25.25
CA MET A 1 11.01 -37.50 -25.02
C MET A 1 10.60 -36.06 -24.81
N ALA A 2 9.98 -35.44 -25.82
CA ALA A 2 9.60 -34.04 -25.79
C ALA A 2 8.47 -33.85 -24.78
N ALA A 3 8.72 -33.11 -23.70
CA ALA A 3 7.66 -32.60 -22.85
C ALA A 3 6.91 -31.54 -23.67
N THR A 4 5.62 -31.77 -23.84
CA THR A 4 4.70 -30.89 -24.55
C THR A 4 4.58 -29.59 -23.75
N ASP A 5 5.30 -28.54 -24.16
CA ASP A 5 5.17 -27.20 -23.59
C ASP A 5 3.78 -26.65 -23.97
N ALA A 6 2.84 -26.76 -23.05
CA ALA A 6 1.58 -26.04 -23.14
C ALA A 6 1.91 -24.54 -23.18
N VAL A 7 1.52 -23.85 -24.26
CA VAL A 7 1.62 -22.40 -24.36
C VAL A 7 0.84 -21.81 -23.20
N ARG A 8 1.55 -21.25 -22.23
CA ARG A 8 0.96 -20.62 -21.04
C ARG A 8 0.34 -19.29 -21.47
N ASP A 9 -0.97 -19.16 -21.31
CA ASP A 9 -1.71 -17.95 -21.63
C ASP A 9 -1.40 -16.90 -20.54
N GLY A 10 -0.74 -15.80 -20.91
CA GLY A 10 -0.34 -14.76 -19.95
C GLY A 10 1.00 -14.09 -20.24
N LYS A 11 1.17 -12.86 -19.74
CA LYS A 11 2.40 -12.08 -19.88
C LYS A 11 3.55 -12.69 -19.07
N LEU A 12 4.78 -12.27 -19.39
CA LEU A 12 5.99 -12.61 -18.65
C LEU A 12 6.63 -11.34 -18.11
N PHE A 13 6.64 -11.18 -16.79
CA PHE A 13 7.21 -10.02 -16.14
C PHE A 13 8.63 -10.29 -15.67
N VAL A 14 9.58 -9.43 -16.07
CA VAL A 14 10.96 -9.47 -15.56
C VAL A 14 11.09 -8.37 -14.52
N LEU A 15 11.42 -8.74 -13.29
CA LEU A 15 11.50 -7.76 -12.19
C LEU A 15 12.92 -7.26 -11.98
N ASP A 16 13.00 -5.97 -11.65
CA ASP A 16 14.18 -5.31 -11.09
C ASP A 16 14.20 -5.48 -9.55
N THR A 17 15.40 -5.51 -8.96
CA THR A 17 15.64 -5.59 -7.51
C THR A 17 14.92 -4.48 -6.75
N ASN A 18 14.90 -3.25 -7.29
CA ASN A 18 14.25 -2.12 -6.62
C ASN A 18 12.74 -2.35 -6.41
N VAL A 19 12.10 -3.15 -7.26
CA VAL A 19 10.69 -3.53 -7.09
C VAL A 19 10.52 -4.36 -5.80
N LEU A 20 11.38 -5.35 -5.62
CA LEU A 20 11.36 -6.29 -4.49
C LEU A 20 11.82 -5.64 -3.18
N LEU A 21 12.81 -4.74 -3.23
CA LEU A 21 13.31 -4.02 -2.05
C LEU A 21 12.27 -3.05 -1.47
N HIS A 22 11.40 -2.49 -2.30
CA HIS A 22 10.35 -1.57 -1.85
C HIS A 22 9.02 -2.25 -1.51
N ASP A 23 8.79 -3.48 -1.97
CA ASP A 23 7.62 -4.28 -1.63
C ASP A 23 7.97 -5.77 -1.71
N SER A 24 8.17 -6.40 -0.56
CA SER A 24 8.53 -7.82 -0.47
C SER A 24 7.42 -8.77 -0.89
N GLY A 25 6.18 -8.29 -1.09
CA GLY A 25 5.11 -9.08 -1.66
C GLY A 25 4.81 -8.80 -3.13
N SER A 26 5.63 -7.98 -3.79
CA SER A 26 5.48 -7.66 -5.22
C SER A 26 5.45 -8.89 -6.12
N LEU A 27 6.19 -9.94 -5.77
CA LEU A 27 6.23 -11.20 -6.51
C LEU A 27 4.83 -11.81 -6.75
N TRP A 28 3.87 -11.58 -5.85
CA TRP A 28 2.51 -12.14 -5.90
C TRP A 28 1.47 -11.19 -6.50
N ASN A 29 1.87 -9.99 -6.94
CA ASN A 29 0.94 -8.96 -7.41
C ASN A 29 0.76 -8.98 -8.94
N PHE A 30 1.18 -10.05 -9.61
CA PHE A 30 1.10 -10.20 -11.08
C PHE A 30 -0.05 -11.09 -11.56
N ALA A 31 -1.02 -11.38 -10.68
CA ALA A 31 -2.20 -12.20 -10.98
C ALA A 31 -1.80 -13.52 -11.66
N GLU A 32 -2.45 -13.88 -12.77
CA GLU A 32 -2.21 -15.11 -13.53
C GLU A 32 -0.87 -15.14 -14.30
N HIS A 33 -0.12 -14.05 -14.31
CA HIS A 33 1.08 -13.90 -15.12
C HIS A 33 2.34 -14.45 -14.46
N ASP A 34 3.28 -14.94 -15.28
CA ASP A 34 4.55 -15.47 -14.77
C ASP A 34 5.55 -14.35 -14.50
N VAL A 35 6.41 -14.60 -13.52
CA VAL A 35 7.45 -13.69 -13.04
C VAL A 35 8.82 -14.33 -13.22
N VAL A 36 9.76 -13.58 -13.79
CA VAL A 36 11.17 -13.96 -13.92
C VAL A 36 12.04 -13.03 -13.10
N LEU A 37 12.90 -13.65 -12.29
CA LEU A 37 13.94 -12.96 -11.53
C LEU A 37 15.30 -13.26 -12.19
N PRO A 38 15.96 -12.27 -12.81
CA PRO A 38 17.36 -12.42 -13.21
C PRO A 38 18.23 -12.79 -12.00
N ILE A 39 19.24 -13.66 -12.18
CA ILE A 39 20.13 -14.06 -11.06
C ILE A 39 20.79 -12.85 -10.36
N THR A 40 21.08 -11.79 -11.12
CA THR A 40 21.60 -10.53 -10.58
C THR A 40 20.70 -9.90 -9.53
N VAL A 41 19.38 -10.10 -9.64
CA VAL A 41 18.43 -9.62 -8.61
C VAL A 41 18.64 -10.34 -7.28
N LEU A 42 18.90 -11.65 -7.31
CA LEU A 42 19.23 -12.39 -6.09
C LEU A 42 20.58 -11.95 -5.51
N GLU A 43 21.57 -11.69 -6.35
CA GLU A 43 22.89 -11.18 -5.92
C GLU A 43 22.75 -9.84 -5.19
N GLU A 44 21.93 -8.93 -5.70
CA GLU A 44 21.67 -7.63 -5.07
C GLU A 44 20.86 -7.80 -3.78
N LEU A 45 19.79 -8.60 -3.76
CA LEU A 45 19.04 -8.88 -2.53
C LEU A 45 19.94 -9.43 -1.41
N ASP A 46 20.90 -10.29 -1.75
CA ASP A 46 21.85 -10.83 -0.77
C ASP A 46 22.77 -9.75 -0.17
N GLN A 47 23.18 -8.76 -0.97
CA GLN A 47 23.93 -7.61 -0.49
C GLN A 47 23.07 -6.72 0.42
N PHE A 48 21.79 -6.54 0.07
CA PHE A 48 20.85 -5.71 0.81
C PHE A 48 20.32 -6.36 2.10
N LYS A 49 20.61 -7.62 2.42
CA LYS A 49 20.12 -8.25 3.66
C LYS A 49 20.75 -7.70 4.96
N LYS A 50 21.91 -7.03 4.84
CA LYS A 50 22.69 -6.52 5.97
C LYS A 50 22.21 -5.13 6.41
N GLY A 51 21.61 -5.04 7.60
CA GLY A 51 21.16 -3.79 8.20
C GLY A 51 19.77 -3.87 8.82
N ASN A 52 19.32 -2.75 9.39
CA ASN A 52 18.07 -2.63 10.13
C ASN A 52 17.05 -1.66 9.49
N ALA A 53 17.27 -1.22 8.25
CA ALA A 53 16.31 -0.39 7.53
C ALA A 53 15.19 -1.24 6.90
N GLU A 54 14.09 -0.60 6.51
CA GLU A 54 12.95 -1.25 5.85
C GLU A 54 13.37 -2.01 4.58
N LEU A 55 14.27 -1.45 3.77
CA LEU A 55 14.82 -2.11 2.58
C LEU A 55 15.52 -3.44 2.95
N ASN A 56 16.23 -3.50 4.08
CA ASN A 56 16.89 -4.73 4.53
C ASN A 56 15.87 -5.77 4.98
N PHE A 57 14.78 -5.33 5.61
CA PHE A 57 13.67 -6.21 5.98
C PHE A 57 13.01 -6.81 4.74
N HIS A 58 12.70 -6.00 3.73
CA HIS A 58 12.11 -6.49 2.48
C HIS A 58 13.04 -7.46 1.76
N ALA A 59 14.35 -7.18 1.69
CA ALA A 59 15.33 -8.10 1.11
C ALA A 59 15.29 -9.48 1.79
N ARG A 60 15.30 -9.52 3.13
CA ARG A 60 15.23 -10.77 3.89
C ARG A 60 13.92 -11.51 3.67
N GLU A 61 12.81 -10.80 3.65
CA GLU A 61 11.48 -11.40 3.48
C GLU A 61 11.31 -12.00 2.07
N VAL A 62 11.82 -11.33 1.02
CA VAL A 62 11.80 -11.87 -0.35
C VAL A 62 12.63 -13.14 -0.43
N LEU A 63 13.87 -13.13 0.08
CA LEU A 63 14.75 -14.30 0.06
C LEU A 63 14.13 -15.48 0.82
N ARG A 64 13.59 -15.23 2.03
CA ARG A 64 12.91 -16.27 2.83
C ARG A 64 11.76 -16.92 2.06
N ARG A 65 10.92 -16.12 1.41
CA ARG A 65 9.79 -16.66 0.64
C ARG A 65 10.23 -17.40 -0.62
N LEU A 66 11.32 -16.97 -1.26
CA LEU A 66 11.89 -17.71 -2.39
C LEU A 66 12.47 -19.06 -1.94
N ASP A 67 13.12 -19.12 -0.76
CA ASP A 67 13.63 -20.37 -0.19
C ASP A 67 12.50 -21.37 0.12
N GLU A 68 11.33 -20.88 0.54
CA GLU A 68 10.13 -21.70 0.79
C GLU A 68 9.56 -22.36 -0.48
N LEU A 69 9.83 -21.82 -1.66
CA LEU A 69 9.39 -22.37 -2.96
C LEU A 69 10.39 -23.41 -3.54
N THR A 70 11.15 -24.05 -2.66
CA THR A 70 12.41 -24.78 -2.88
C THR A 70 12.45 -25.65 -4.16
N GLY A 71 13.56 -25.61 -4.91
CA GLY A 71 13.86 -26.52 -6.03
C GLY A 71 13.17 -26.17 -7.37
N ASP A 72 11.90 -25.76 -7.32
CA ASP A 72 11.10 -25.47 -8.52
C ASP A 72 11.39 -24.08 -9.12
N VAL A 73 11.87 -23.13 -8.32
CA VAL A 73 12.19 -21.77 -8.83
C VAL A 73 13.34 -21.79 -9.85
N MET A 74 14.26 -22.76 -9.74
CA MET A 74 15.38 -22.93 -10.69
C MET A 74 15.01 -23.83 -11.88
N SER A 75 13.82 -24.42 -11.88
CA SER A 75 13.30 -25.20 -13.01
C SER A 75 12.89 -24.26 -14.15
N PRO A 76 13.00 -24.70 -15.43
CA PRO A 76 12.47 -23.95 -16.57
C PRO A 76 10.99 -23.54 -16.42
N ASN A 77 10.23 -24.36 -15.70
CA ASN A 77 8.80 -24.18 -15.46
C ASN A 77 8.47 -23.25 -14.29
N GLY A 78 9.44 -22.93 -13.43
CA GLY A 78 9.26 -22.15 -12.21
C GLY A 78 8.46 -22.84 -11.11
N ALA A 79 8.40 -22.18 -9.95
CA ALA A 79 7.55 -22.56 -8.83
C ALA A 79 6.20 -21.82 -8.91
N SER A 80 5.10 -22.50 -8.59
CA SER A 80 3.77 -21.88 -8.53
C SER A 80 3.69 -20.87 -7.38
N LEU A 81 3.02 -19.74 -7.62
CA LEU A 81 2.77 -18.69 -6.62
C LEU A 81 1.43 -18.87 -5.87
N GLY A 82 0.71 -19.98 -6.11
CA GLY A 82 -0.58 -20.31 -5.51
C GLY A 82 -1.72 -20.37 -6.51
N ASP A 83 -2.94 -20.59 -6.00
CA ASP A 83 -4.16 -20.67 -6.81
C ASP A 83 -4.44 -19.33 -7.53
N ASP A 84 -4.90 -19.42 -8.79
CA ASP A 84 -5.16 -18.28 -9.68
C ASP A 84 -3.96 -17.34 -9.89
N ARG A 85 -2.73 -17.86 -9.72
CA ARG A 85 -1.49 -17.11 -9.92
C ARG A 85 -0.53 -17.81 -10.87
N GLY A 86 0.35 -17.00 -11.49
CA GLY A 86 1.43 -17.51 -12.33
C GLY A 86 2.56 -18.18 -11.53
N HIS A 87 3.67 -18.42 -12.22
CA HIS A 87 4.87 -19.03 -11.66
C HIS A 87 5.99 -18.01 -11.51
N VAL A 88 6.85 -18.22 -10.52
CA VAL A 88 8.14 -17.53 -10.42
C VAL A 88 9.28 -18.44 -10.84
N ARG A 89 10.20 -17.94 -11.65
CA ARG A 89 11.47 -18.63 -11.92
C ARG A 89 12.66 -17.69 -11.88
N VAL A 90 13.81 -18.24 -11.53
CA VAL A 90 15.09 -17.53 -11.56
C VAL A 90 15.81 -17.85 -12.86
N MET A 91 16.23 -16.80 -13.57
CA MET A 91 16.94 -16.93 -14.84
C MET A 91 18.45 -16.76 -14.63
N LEU A 92 19.19 -17.82 -14.95
CA LEU A 92 20.63 -17.93 -14.80
C LEU A 92 21.44 -17.37 -15.99
N SER A 93 20.79 -16.80 -17.02
CA SER A 93 21.45 -16.38 -18.25
C SER A 93 22.53 -15.32 -17.97
N GLY A 94 23.77 -15.79 -17.87
CA GLY A 94 24.95 -15.07 -17.40
C GLY A 94 25.70 -14.32 -18.51
N GLY A 95 25.01 -13.51 -19.30
CA GLY A 95 25.65 -12.72 -20.36
C GLY A 95 24.78 -11.61 -20.91
N LEU A 96 25.44 -10.52 -21.31
CA LEU A 96 24.81 -9.42 -22.04
C LEU A 96 24.40 -9.87 -23.45
N ASP A 97 23.21 -9.47 -23.89
CA ASP A 97 22.76 -9.64 -25.28
C ASP A 97 23.78 -9.06 -26.27
N GLU A 98 23.91 -9.64 -27.46
CA GLU A 98 24.94 -9.24 -28.43
C GLU A 98 24.77 -7.77 -28.89
N ARG A 99 23.52 -7.29 -29.01
CA ARG A 99 23.24 -5.88 -29.33
C ARG A 99 23.67 -4.96 -28.19
N LEU A 100 23.40 -5.38 -26.95
CA LEU A 100 23.79 -4.64 -25.75
C LEU A 100 25.31 -4.59 -25.58
N ARG A 101 26.02 -5.71 -25.80
CA ARG A 101 27.49 -5.78 -25.75
C ARG A 101 28.17 -4.81 -26.70
N ALA A 102 27.63 -4.60 -27.89
CA ALA A 102 28.19 -3.70 -28.88
C ALA A 102 28.02 -2.21 -28.51
N THR A 103 26.99 -1.88 -27.72
CA THR A 103 26.61 -0.49 -27.39
C THR A 103 27.04 -0.03 -26.00
N LEU A 104 27.26 -0.95 -25.07
CA LEU A 104 27.51 -0.62 -23.67
C LEU A 104 29.00 -0.57 -23.36
N LEU A 105 29.41 0.49 -22.67
CA LEU A 105 30.80 0.71 -22.27
C LEU A 105 31.22 -0.19 -21.09
N HIS A 106 30.27 -0.65 -20.26
CA HIS A 106 30.54 -1.40 -19.02
C HIS A 106 29.40 -2.39 -18.72
N ASP A 107 29.72 -3.52 -18.12
CA ASP A 107 28.75 -4.45 -17.54
C ASP A 107 28.22 -3.90 -16.19
N SER A 108 26.90 -3.86 -16.02
CA SER A 108 26.24 -3.38 -14.79
C SER A 108 25.00 -4.23 -14.48
N PRO A 109 24.51 -4.21 -13.23
CA PRO A 109 23.29 -4.94 -12.87
C PRO A 109 22.10 -4.62 -13.77
N ASP A 110 21.83 -3.34 -14.01
CA ASP A 110 20.83 -2.85 -14.96
C ASP A 110 20.95 -3.49 -16.35
N HIS A 111 22.18 -3.60 -16.86
CA HIS A 111 22.45 -4.15 -18.18
C HIS A 111 22.19 -5.66 -18.22
N ARG A 112 22.47 -6.37 -17.13
CA ARG A 112 22.17 -7.81 -16.99
C ARG A 112 20.66 -8.07 -16.91
N ILE A 113 19.93 -7.27 -16.13
CA ILE A 113 18.46 -7.32 -16.03
C ILE A 113 17.84 -7.07 -17.41
N LEU A 114 18.30 -6.03 -18.11
CA LEU A 114 17.81 -5.70 -19.45
C LEU A 114 18.13 -6.80 -20.47
N SER A 115 19.32 -7.39 -20.40
CA SER A 115 19.73 -8.52 -21.27
C SER A 115 18.86 -9.75 -21.06
N CYS A 116 18.54 -10.07 -19.79
CA CYS A 116 17.62 -11.15 -19.46
C CYS A 116 16.25 -10.95 -20.12
N ALA A 117 15.69 -9.75 -20.05
CA ALA A 117 14.39 -9.46 -20.65
C ALA A 117 14.40 -9.51 -22.19
N LEU A 118 15.45 -9.03 -22.84
CA LEU A 118 15.59 -9.12 -24.30
C LEU A 118 15.81 -10.55 -24.79
N PHE A 119 16.60 -11.34 -24.05
CA PHE A 119 16.74 -12.76 -24.31
C PHE A 119 15.39 -13.48 -24.24
N LEU A 120 14.61 -13.21 -23.19
CA LEU A 120 13.26 -13.77 -23.01
C LEU A 120 12.31 -13.37 -24.14
N GLN A 121 12.37 -12.13 -24.61
CA GLN A 121 11.56 -11.66 -25.74
C GLN A 121 11.83 -12.49 -27.02
N THR A 122 13.06 -12.97 -27.19
CA THR A 122 13.46 -13.81 -28.33
C THR A 122 13.14 -15.29 -28.09
N ALA A 123 13.33 -15.78 -26.86
CA ALA A 123 13.12 -17.18 -26.49
C ALA A 123 11.64 -17.55 -26.36
N GLU A 124 10.76 -16.60 -26.04
CA GLU A 124 9.32 -16.81 -25.85
C GLU A 124 8.47 -15.91 -26.77
N PRO A 125 8.54 -16.08 -28.11
CA PRO A 125 7.87 -15.18 -29.07
C PRO A 125 6.33 -15.19 -28.98
N GLY A 126 5.74 -16.17 -28.28
CA GLY A 126 4.30 -16.27 -28.06
C GLY A 126 3.79 -15.48 -26.85
N ARG A 127 4.66 -14.81 -26.08
CA ARG A 127 4.29 -14.10 -24.85
C ARG A 127 4.81 -12.68 -24.85
N GLU A 128 4.01 -11.76 -24.30
CA GLU A 128 4.47 -10.39 -24.08
C GLU A 128 5.43 -10.35 -22.89
N VAL A 129 6.70 -10.02 -23.16
CA VAL A 129 7.72 -9.82 -22.12
C VAL A 129 7.73 -8.36 -21.70
N VAL A 130 7.57 -8.11 -20.40
CA VAL A 130 7.49 -6.78 -19.81
C VAL A 130 8.52 -6.62 -18.70
N LEU A 131 9.42 -5.65 -18.83
CA LEU A 131 10.32 -5.24 -17.76
C LEU A 131 9.59 -4.36 -16.75
N VAL A 132 9.68 -4.71 -15.47
CA VAL A 132 9.07 -3.96 -14.38
C VAL A 132 10.18 -3.34 -13.53
N THR A 133 10.25 -2.01 -13.52
CA THR A 133 11.27 -1.28 -12.78
C THR A 133 10.78 0.10 -12.35
N LYS A 134 11.23 0.54 -11.17
CA LYS A 134 11.01 1.90 -10.66
C LYS A 134 11.97 2.94 -11.25
N ASP A 135 13.06 2.51 -11.89
CA ASP A 135 14.04 3.43 -12.49
C ASP A 135 13.58 3.91 -13.87
N SER A 136 13.39 5.22 -13.98
CA SER A 136 13.03 5.89 -15.25
C SER A 136 14.09 5.72 -16.33
N ASN A 137 15.38 5.69 -15.97
CA ASN A 137 16.48 5.52 -16.92
C ASN A 137 16.50 4.10 -17.50
N LEU A 138 16.32 3.09 -16.66
CA LEU A 138 16.24 1.70 -17.11
C LEU A 138 15.03 1.48 -18.03
N ARG A 139 13.86 2.09 -17.72
CA ARG A 139 12.71 2.08 -18.63
C ARG A 139 13.00 2.75 -19.97
N MET A 140 13.70 3.88 -20.00
CA MET A 140 14.08 4.54 -21.25
C MET A 140 15.01 3.66 -22.09
N LYS A 141 16.00 3.03 -21.48
CA LYS A 141 16.89 2.07 -22.16
C LYS A 141 16.10 0.92 -22.76
N ALA A 142 15.23 0.29 -21.98
CA ALA A 142 14.39 -0.82 -22.45
C ALA A 142 13.57 -0.45 -23.69
N LYS A 143 12.90 0.71 -23.66
CA LYS A 143 12.12 1.20 -24.82
C LYS A 143 12.99 1.44 -26.05
N ALA A 144 14.22 1.95 -25.87
CA ALA A 144 15.15 2.15 -26.99
C ALA A 144 15.56 0.83 -27.67
N TYR A 145 15.56 -0.29 -26.95
CA TYR A 145 15.80 -1.63 -27.51
C TYR A 145 14.53 -2.38 -27.95
N GLY A 146 13.36 -1.73 -27.93
CA GLY A 146 12.10 -2.34 -28.35
C GLY A 146 11.47 -3.27 -27.30
N LEU A 147 11.89 -3.18 -26.05
CA LEU A 147 11.32 -3.93 -24.93
C LEU A 147 10.22 -3.11 -24.24
N THR A 148 9.09 -3.74 -23.95
CA THR A 148 8.03 -3.14 -23.13
C THR A 148 8.55 -2.98 -21.70
N ALA A 149 8.43 -1.77 -21.14
CA ALA A 149 8.82 -1.49 -19.77
C ALA A 149 7.76 -0.66 -19.03
N GLN A 150 7.44 -1.07 -17.82
CA GLN A 150 6.39 -0.50 -16.97
C GLN A 150 6.96 -0.11 -15.61
N ASP A 151 6.36 0.91 -14.99
CA ASP A 151 6.66 1.27 -13.61
C ASP A 151 5.95 0.30 -12.66
N TYR A 152 6.58 -0.02 -11.54
CA TYR A 152 5.93 -0.81 -10.51
C TYR A 152 5.13 0.09 -9.58
N PHE A 153 3.84 0.16 -9.85
CA PHE A 153 2.87 0.64 -8.89
C PHE A 153 2.48 -0.54 -8.00
N SER A 154 3.19 -0.72 -6.89
CA SER A 154 2.56 -1.40 -5.76
C SER A 154 1.43 -0.47 -5.32
N ASP A 155 0.21 -0.74 -5.76
CA ASP A 155 -0.99 -0.31 -5.03
C ASP A 155 -1.07 -1.09 -3.70
N ARG A 156 0.00 -0.96 -2.91
CA ARG A 156 0.14 -1.32 -1.50
C ARG A 156 0.37 -0.08 -0.65
N THR A 157 -0.22 1.04 -1.06
CA THR A 157 -1.25 1.51 -0.16
C THR A 157 -2.40 0.53 -0.32
N GLU A 158 -2.59 -0.39 0.65
CA GLU A 158 -3.98 -0.57 1.06
C GLU A 158 -4.47 0.85 1.24
N ASP A 159 -5.39 1.29 0.36
CA ASP A 159 -5.97 2.62 0.41
C ASP A 159 -6.02 3.06 1.87
N ILE A 160 -5.38 4.17 2.23
CA ILE A 160 -5.65 4.76 3.55
C ILE A 160 -7.18 4.98 3.68
N ASP A 161 -7.88 5.07 2.55
CA ASP A 161 -9.32 5.08 2.40
C ASP A 161 -10.04 3.73 2.64
N ARG A 162 -9.34 2.57 2.60
CA ARG A 162 -9.83 1.24 3.01
C ARG A 162 -9.57 0.94 4.48
N LEU A 163 -8.54 1.56 5.08
CA LEU A 163 -8.38 1.53 6.53
C LEU A 163 -9.61 2.19 7.17
N TYR A 164 -10.06 1.65 8.30
CA TYR A 164 -11.13 2.27 9.06
C TYR A 164 -10.73 3.71 9.42
N THR A 165 -11.38 4.68 8.79
CA THR A 165 -11.01 6.10 8.88
C THR A 165 -11.35 6.72 10.23
N GLY A 166 -11.99 5.97 11.12
CA GLY A 166 -12.48 6.46 12.41
C GLY A 166 -13.67 7.41 12.29
N LYS A 167 -14.19 7.65 11.08
CA LYS A 167 -15.34 8.53 10.84
C LYS A 167 -16.30 8.01 9.77
N ARG A 168 -17.57 8.36 9.89
CA ARG A 168 -18.63 8.10 8.91
C ARG A 168 -19.37 9.40 8.59
N THR A 169 -19.70 9.62 7.32
CA THR A 169 -20.57 10.74 6.93
C THR A 169 -21.98 10.23 6.71
N VAL A 170 -22.96 10.84 7.36
CA VAL A 170 -24.38 10.54 7.17
C VAL A 170 -25.03 11.75 6.50
N LEU A 171 -25.63 11.53 5.35
CA LEU A 171 -26.27 12.57 4.52
C LEU A 171 -27.79 12.47 4.60
N ASN A 172 -28.48 13.51 4.17
CA ASN A 172 -29.94 13.57 4.04
C ASN A 172 -30.71 13.30 5.35
N LEU A 173 -30.15 13.69 6.50
CA LEU A 173 -30.85 13.58 7.78
C LEU A 173 -32.00 14.61 7.89
N PRO A 174 -33.10 14.31 8.59
CA PRO A 174 -34.09 15.32 8.92
C PRO A 174 -33.47 16.48 9.71
N SER A 175 -33.90 17.72 9.45
CA SER A 175 -33.37 18.91 10.15
C SER A 175 -33.57 18.83 11.65
N GLU A 176 -34.70 18.25 12.07
CA GLU A 176 -35.10 18.06 13.46
C GLU A 176 -34.09 17.17 14.19
N VAL A 177 -33.56 16.14 13.53
CA VAL A 177 -32.53 15.25 14.11
C VAL A 177 -31.22 15.99 14.30
N ILE A 178 -30.81 16.84 13.36
CA ILE A 178 -29.60 17.66 13.50
C ILE A 178 -29.79 18.69 14.63
N ASP A 179 -30.98 19.27 14.77
CA ASP A 179 -31.29 20.25 15.81
C ASP A 179 -31.19 19.68 17.22
N LEU A 180 -31.41 18.37 17.41
CA LEU A 180 -31.19 17.70 18.70
C LEU A 180 -29.74 17.84 19.19
N PHE A 181 -28.74 17.84 18.31
CA PHE A 181 -27.34 18.05 18.69
C PHE A 181 -27.05 19.49 19.14
N TYR A 182 -27.94 20.43 18.83
CA TYR A 182 -27.84 21.82 19.26
C TYR A 182 -28.71 22.15 20.48
N ALA A 183 -29.50 21.19 20.96
CA ALA A 183 -30.35 21.31 22.14
C ALA A 183 -29.62 20.85 23.41
N ASP A 184 -29.91 21.52 24.53
CA ASP A 184 -29.50 21.25 25.93
C ASP A 184 -28.15 20.54 26.13
N THR A 185 -28.12 19.20 26.05
CA THR A 185 -26.92 18.38 26.31
C THR A 185 -26.06 18.11 25.08
N GLY A 186 -26.61 18.26 23.87
CA GLY A 186 -25.93 17.91 22.61
C GLY A 186 -25.77 16.40 22.39
N ASP A 187 -26.40 15.58 23.21
CA ASP A 187 -26.30 14.12 23.17
C ASP A 187 -27.58 13.54 22.59
N VAL A 188 -27.46 12.69 21.56
CA VAL A 188 -28.60 12.11 20.84
C VAL A 188 -28.53 10.59 20.89
N ASP A 189 -29.65 9.94 21.18
CA ASP A 189 -29.73 8.48 21.14
C ASP A 189 -29.44 7.97 19.71
N ALA A 190 -28.59 6.95 19.59
CA ALA A 190 -28.21 6.40 18.29
C ALA A 190 -29.42 5.87 17.50
N GLN A 191 -30.47 5.41 18.18
CA GLN A 191 -31.70 4.91 17.54
C GLN A 191 -32.50 6.02 16.85
N LEU A 192 -32.30 7.28 17.24
CA LEU A 192 -32.96 8.43 16.63
C LEU A 192 -32.27 8.92 15.35
N ILE A 193 -31.15 8.31 14.94
CA ILE A 193 -30.40 8.68 13.73
C ILE A 193 -30.74 7.70 12.60
N PRO A 194 -31.55 8.11 11.60
CA PRO A 194 -31.88 7.25 10.46
C PRO A 194 -30.63 6.80 9.70
N GLY A 195 -30.57 5.50 9.36
CA GLY A 195 -29.48 4.92 8.57
C GLY A 195 -28.17 4.73 9.34
N LEU A 196 -28.20 4.84 10.68
CA LEU A 196 -27.04 4.57 11.52
C LEU A 196 -26.97 3.08 11.89
N ASP A 197 -26.42 2.27 10.97
CA ASP A 197 -26.25 0.84 11.21
C ASP A 197 -24.95 0.53 11.95
N SER A 198 -25.05 -0.18 13.08
CA SER A 198 -23.94 -0.73 13.86
C SER A 198 -22.76 0.24 14.07
N PRO A 199 -22.96 1.38 14.76
CA PRO A 199 -21.88 2.30 15.07
C PRO A 199 -20.83 1.64 16.00
N ARG A 200 -19.55 1.88 15.73
CA ARG A 200 -18.45 1.32 16.54
C ARG A 200 -18.11 2.24 17.71
N PRO A 201 -17.64 1.70 18.86
CA PRO A 201 -17.15 2.54 19.95
C PRO A 201 -16.13 3.57 19.48
N ASN A 202 -16.29 4.83 19.90
CA ASN A 202 -15.44 5.96 19.51
C ASN A 202 -15.46 6.31 18.01
N GLU A 203 -16.43 5.79 17.24
CA GLU A 203 -16.63 6.21 15.85
C GLU A 203 -17.12 7.65 15.78
N ASN A 204 -16.52 8.43 14.88
CA ASN A 204 -16.89 9.82 14.67
C ASN A 204 -17.89 9.96 13.52
N PHE A 205 -18.75 10.96 13.58
CA PHE A 205 -19.83 11.17 12.62
C PHE A 205 -19.85 12.60 12.13
N VAL A 206 -19.93 12.75 10.82
CA VAL A 206 -20.25 14.00 10.15
C VAL A 206 -21.69 13.90 9.66
N LEU A 207 -22.61 14.54 10.37
CA LEU A 207 -24.04 14.48 10.14
C LEU A 207 -24.47 15.69 9.31
N LYS A 208 -25.16 15.49 8.18
CA LYS A 208 -25.54 16.58 7.25
C LYS A 208 -26.91 16.37 6.63
N ASN A 209 -27.57 17.47 6.27
CA ASN A 209 -28.80 17.46 5.49
C ASN A 209 -28.82 18.46 4.31
N GLY A 210 -27.64 18.93 3.90
CA GLY A 210 -27.46 19.94 2.86
C GLY A 210 -27.50 21.39 3.35
N SER A 211 -28.23 21.67 4.44
CA SER A 211 -28.34 23.03 5.02
C SER A 211 -27.71 23.16 6.41
N LYS A 212 -27.86 22.13 7.25
CA LYS A 212 -27.30 22.01 8.60
C LYS A 212 -26.29 20.87 8.66
N SER A 213 -25.39 20.94 9.63
CA SER A 213 -24.42 19.88 9.90
C SER A 213 -24.05 19.82 11.37
N ALA A 214 -23.81 18.62 11.91
CA ALA A 214 -23.23 18.42 13.24
C ALA A 214 -22.06 17.45 13.17
N LEU A 215 -21.12 17.58 14.11
CA LEU A 215 -20.06 16.60 14.36
C LEU A 215 -20.42 15.86 15.65
N ALA A 216 -20.22 14.56 15.69
CA ALA A 216 -20.49 13.77 16.89
C ALA A 216 -19.56 12.56 17.02
N THR A 217 -19.44 12.00 18.22
CA THR A 217 -18.71 10.75 18.49
C THR A 217 -19.64 9.79 19.22
N PHE A 218 -19.68 8.52 18.78
CA PHE A 218 -20.50 7.50 19.41
C PHE A 218 -19.85 6.91 20.66
N ARG A 219 -20.59 6.92 21.77
CA ARG A 219 -20.22 6.26 23.02
C ARG A 219 -21.07 5.01 23.23
N SER A 220 -20.43 3.86 23.08
CA SER A 220 -21.11 2.56 23.16
C SER A 220 -21.71 2.22 24.52
N ALA A 221 -21.12 2.72 25.62
CA ALA A 221 -21.63 2.47 26.97
C ALA A 221 -23.03 3.07 27.21
N GLU A 222 -23.33 4.19 26.54
CA GLU A 222 -24.59 4.92 26.68
C GLU A 222 -25.53 4.68 25.48
N ASN A 223 -25.01 4.11 24.39
CA ASN A 223 -25.67 4.03 23.09
C ASN A 223 -26.09 5.41 22.53
N ARG A 224 -25.22 6.43 22.71
CA ARG A 224 -25.49 7.82 22.32
C ARG A 224 -24.38 8.41 21.46
N LEU A 225 -24.74 9.37 20.62
CA LEU A 225 -23.82 10.24 19.89
C LEU A 225 -23.69 11.54 20.66
N HIS A 226 -22.47 11.85 21.07
CA HIS A 226 -22.15 13.08 21.78
C HIS A 226 -21.63 14.11 20.80
N ARG A 227 -22.18 15.32 20.81
CA ARG A 227 -21.73 16.37 19.92
C ARG A 227 -20.25 16.72 20.15
N VAL A 228 -19.53 16.79 19.04
CA VAL A 228 -18.16 17.29 18.98
C VAL A 228 -18.21 18.77 18.61
N SER A 229 -17.67 19.61 19.49
CA SER A 229 -17.52 21.04 19.24
C SER A 229 -16.17 21.33 18.55
N LYS A 230 -15.73 22.59 18.52
CA LYS A 230 -14.37 22.94 18.10
C LYS A 230 -13.48 22.99 19.35
N PRO A 231 -12.85 21.87 19.76
CA PRO A 231 -12.00 21.87 20.94
C PRO A 231 -10.77 22.76 20.72
N THR A 232 -10.29 23.30 21.83
CA THR A 232 -9.00 23.97 21.93
C THR A 232 -8.19 23.26 23.00
N ALA A 233 -6.92 22.97 22.72
CA ALA A 233 -5.96 22.43 23.68
C ALA A 233 -4.70 23.29 23.63
N PHE A 234 -4.24 23.77 24.78
CA PHE A 234 -3.02 24.55 24.94
C PHE A 234 -2.88 25.71 23.92
N GLY A 235 -3.97 26.43 23.69
CA GLY A 235 -4.05 27.54 22.73
C GLY A 235 -4.18 27.14 21.26
N ILE A 236 -4.25 25.85 20.93
CA ILE A 236 -4.43 25.32 19.57
C ILE A 236 -5.88 24.88 19.36
N THR A 237 -6.60 25.60 18.49
CA THR A 237 -7.99 25.28 18.12
C THR A 237 -8.04 24.42 16.84
N ALA A 238 -8.91 23.41 16.83
CA ALA A 238 -9.18 22.58 15.65
C ALA A 238 -9.68 23.42 14.45
N ARG A 239 -9.10 23.18 13.26
CA ARG A 239 -9.44 23.93 12.04
C ARG A 239 -10.48 23.24 11.15
N ASN A 240 -10.64 21.94 11.27
CA ASN A 240 -11.58 21.12 10.48
C ASN A 240 -12.15 19.97 11.32
N ALA A 241 -13.08 19.21 10.75
CA ALA A 241 -13.78 18.14 11.45
C ALA A 241 -12.82 17.05 11.95
N GLU A 242 -11.83 16.68 11.14
CA GLU A 242 -10.84 15.65 11.47
C GLU A 242 -9.98 16.07 12.67
N GLN A 243 -9.56 17.33 12.72
CA GLN A 243 -8.81 17.87 13.86
C GLN A 243 -9.69 17.98 15.11
N SER A 244 -10.99 18.31 14.96
CA SER A 244 -11.93 18.29 16.08
C SER A 244 -12.04 16.89 16.67
N PHE A 245 -12.25 15.86 15.83
CA PHE A 245 -12.30 14.47 16.27
C PHE A 245 -10.99 14.02 16.93
N ALA A 246 -9.84 14.36 16.34
CA ALA A 246 -8.54 14.01 16.88
C ALA A 246 -8.31 14.63 18.27
N LEU A 247 -8.57 15.93 18.44
CA LEU A 247 -8.42 16.59 19.75
C LEU A 247 -9.42 16.06 20.77
N THR A 248 -10.68 15.85 20.40
CA THR A 248 -11.67 15.25 21.31
C THR A 248 -11.24 13.86 21.77
N ALA A 249 -10.69 13.03 20.88
CA ALA A 249 -10.19 11.71 21.27
C ALA A 249 -8.94 11.79 22.16
N LEU A 250 -8.00 12.71 21.85
CA LEU A 250 -6.77 12.89 22.62
C LEU A 250 -7.00 13.46 24.03
N LEU A 251 -8.06 14.25 24.22
CA LEU A 251 -8.45 14.83 25.51
C LEU A 251 -9.38 13.91 26.33
N ASN A 252 -9.71 12.73 25.82
CA ASN A 252 -10.60 11.79 26.49
C ASN A 252 -9.80 10.72 27.24
N ASP A 253 -9.79 10.80 28.57
CA ASP A 253 -9.06 9.87 29.45
C ASP A 253 -9.56 8.42 29.38
N ASP A 254 -10.77 8.19 28.89
CA ASP A 254 -11.29 6.83 28.68
C ASP A 254 -10.60 6.12 27.49
N ILE A 255 -10.01 6.88 26.56
CA ILE A 255 -9.32 6.36 25.38
C ILE A 255 -7.82 6.20 25.68
N LYS A 256 -7.37 4.96 25.87
CA LYS A 256 -5.98 4.66 26.26
C LYS A 256 -4.96 4.74 25.12
N LEU A 257 -5.41 4.65 23.87
CA LEU A 257 -4.57 4.72 22.69
C LEU A 257 -5.31 5.42 21.56
N VAL A 258 -4.69 6.47 21.01
CA VAL A 258 -5.21 7.19 19.85
C VAL A 258 -4.21 7.03 18.70
N THR A 259 -4.69 6.50 17.57
CA THR A 259 -3.93 6.40 16.33
C THR A 259 -4.35 7.51 15.37
N LEU A 260 -3.42 8.38 14.97
CA LEU A 260 -3.69 9.45 14.01
C LEU A 260 -2.92 9.21 12.71
N THR A 261 -3.63 8.99 11.62
CA THR A 261 -3.09 8.84 10.27
C THR A 261 -3.53 10.02 9.38
N GLY A 262 -2.79 10.30 8.31
CA GLY A 262 -3.13 11.37 7.37
C GLY A 262 -1.92 12.03 6.72
N LYS A 263 -2.16 12.83 5.68
CA LYS A 263 -1.11 13.47 4.85
C LYS A 263 -0.12 14.32 5.68
N ALA A 264 1.09 14.49 5.15
CA ALA A 264 2.07 15.40 5.75
C ALA A 264 1.49 16.82 5.87
N GLY A 265 1.82 17.52 6.96
CA GLY A 265 1.30 18.88 7.23
C GLY A 265 -0.10 18.96 7.83
N SER A 266 -0.79 17.84 8.11
CA SER A 266 -2.14 17.85 8.70
C SER A 266 -2.21 18.19 10.20
N GLY A 267 -1.07 18.42 10.85
CA GLY A 267 -0.99 18.87 12.25
C GLY A 267 -1.01 17.77 13.32
N LYS A 268 -0.95 16.48 12.96
CA LYS A 268 -1.05 15.33 13.90
C LYS A 268 -0.16 15.46 15.14
N THR A 269 1.14 15.69 14.94
CA THR A 269 2.11 15.83 16.04
C THR A 269 1.83 17.07 16.89
N LEU A 270 1.43 18.19 16.25
CA LEU A 270 1.07 19.42 16.97
C LEU A 270 -0.14 19.20 17.88
N LEU A 271 -1.19 18.53 17.37
CA LEU A 271 -2.39 18.24 18.16
C LEU A 271 -2.08 17.29 19.32
N ALA A 272 -1.27 16.25 19.09
CA ALA A 272 -0.84 15.32 20.13
C ALA A 272 -0.06 16.03 21.24
N LEU A 273 0.87 16.93 20.88
CA LEU A 273 1.62 17.72 21.85
C LEU A 273 0.73 18.71 22.61
N ALA A 274 -0.18 19.40 21.91
CA ALA A 274 -1.09 20.35 22.53
C ALA A 274 -2.02 19.66 23.55
N ALA A 275 -2.62 18.52 23.18
CA ALA A 275 -3.45 17.74 24.09
C ALA A 275 -2.64 17.18 25.28
N GLY A 276 -1.43 16.69 25.04
CA GLY A 276 -0.56 16.18 26.10
C GLY A 276 -0.09 17.26 27.08
N LEU A 277 0.06 18.52 26.63
CA LEU A 277 0.35 19.65 27.51
C LEU A 277 -0.88 20.08 28.32
N GLU A 278 -2.05 20.14 27.68
CA GLU A 278 -3.33 20.46 28.33
C GLU A 278 -3.68 19.45 29.44
N ALA A 279 -3.47 18.15 29.20
CA ALA A 279 -3.73 17.11 30.19
C ALA A 279 -2.81 17.17 31.43
N ARG A 280 -1.72 17.97 31.38
CA ARG A 280 -0.78 18.16 32.51
C ARG A 280 -1.00 19.46 33.29
N SER A 281 -1.76 20.41 32.74
CA SER A 281 -2.05 21.72 33.34
C SER A 281 -3.28 21.68 34.23
#